data_AF-C5ZZD7-F1
#
_entry.id   AF-C5ZZD7-F1
#
_cell.length_a   1.000
_cell.length_b   1.000
_cell.length_c   1.000
_cell.angle_alpha   90.00
_cell.angle_beta   90.00
_cell.angle_gamma   90.00
#
_symmetry.space_group_name_H-M   'P 1'
#
loop_
_entity.id
_entity.type
_entity.pdbx_description
1 polymer ?
#
loop_
_entity_poly.entity_id
_entity_poly.type
_entity_poly.pdbx_seq_one_letter_code
_entity_poly.pdbx_strand_id
1 'polypeptide(L)'
;MAARLRNTVLAIGLVALTGGSAWLALQACALNLPLLPNACPGARTDAARASLMAAEARTIDLRERVLAAERELARLQCTAAAPDPFQPLDPVAWSRGDLGALYGCWSLDSTYATRDVDTDEVITYPTWQMCFNGQGDGKQVMRGSDGTDCTGPVTARFGTTGQLQVIEADNLSCGDGGYIHRRDIACTLQAASGLQCQTLQPETGGEAGIGMRKLTRPL
;
A
#
# COMPACT_ATOMS: atom_id res chain seq x y z
N MET A 1 -11.28 -89.81 41.20
CA MET A 1 -10.19 -89.39 40.29
C MET A 1 -10.50 -88.11 39.50
N ALA A 2 -11.74 -87.86 39.07
CA ALA A 2 -12.10 -86.68 38.25
C ALA A 2 -11.78 -85.30 38.87
N ALA A 3 -11.90 -85.13 40.20
CA ALA A 3 -11.66 -83.84 40.85
C ALA A 3 -10.18 -83.41 40.87
N ARG A 4 -9.23 -84.36 40.94
CA ARG A 4 -7.80 -84.04 40.92
C ARG A 4 -7.34 -83.60 39.53
N LEU A 5 -7.83 -84.25 38.47
CA LEU A 5 -7.50 -83.89 37.09
C LEU A 5 -7.98 -82.47 36.74
N ARG A 6 -9.17 -82.09 37.22
CA ARG A 6 -9.76 -80.76 36.99
C ARG A 6 -8.94 -79.63 37.63
N ASN A 7 -8.41 -79.84 38.83
CA ASN A 7 -7.56 -78.85 39.50
C ASN A 7 -6.21 -78.66 38.81
N THR A 8 -5.60 -79.73 38.29
CA THR A 8 -4.31 -79.62 37.61
C THR A 8 -4.41 -78.83 36.30
N VAL A 9 -5.48 -79.05 35.53
CA VAL A 9 -5.72 -78.31 34.28
C VAL A 9 -5.97 -76.82 34.55
N LEU A 10 -6.73 -76.50 35.61
CA LEU A 10 -6.98 -75.11 36.01
C LEU A 10 -5.70 -74.39 36.46
N ALA A 11 -4.82 -75.08 37.20
CA ALA A 11 -3.55 -74.51 37.62
C ALA A 11 -2.61 -74.23 36.43
N ILE A 12 -2.52 -75.14 35.47
CA ILE A 12 -1.71 -74.95 34.26
C ILE A 12 -2.27 -73.80 33.40
N GLY A 13 -3.60 -73.74 33.25
CA GLY A 13 -4.26 -72.66 32.53
C GLY A 13 -3.99 -71.28 33.14
N LEU A 14 -4.02 -71.18 34.48
CA LEU A 14 -3.72 -69.94 35.18
C LEU A 14 -2.27 -69.49 34.97
N VAL A 15 -1.30 -70.42 35.08
CA VAL A 15 0.12 -70.12 34.85
C VAL A 15 0.35 -69.65 33.42
N ALA A 16 -0.24 -70.32 32.43
CA ALA A 16 -0.13 -69.92 31.03
C ALA A 16 -0.73 -68.53 30.75
N LEU A 17 -1.88 -68.22 31.35
CA LEU A 17 -2.50 -66.89 31.25
C LEU A 17 -1.63 -65.80 31.88
N THR A 18 -1.10 -66.04 33.08
CA THR A 18 -0.21 -65.08 33.75
C THR A 18 1.10 -64.89 32.99
N GLY A 19 1.72 -65.97 32.51
CA GLY A 19 2.94 -65.91 31.71
C GLY A 19 2.72 -65.22 30.36
N GLY A 20 1.60 -65.51 29.70
CA GLY A 20 1.23 -64.84 28.45
C GLY A 20 0.96 -63.34 28.64
N SER A 21 0.26 -62.95 29.71
CA SER A 21 0.02 -61.53 30.01
C SER A 21 1.29 -60.77 30.39
N ALA A 22 2.21 -61.39 31.13
CA ALA A 22 3.51 -60.81 31.46
C ALA A 22 4.39 -60.64 30.19
N TRP A 23 4.38 -61.64 29.30
CA TRP A 23 5.10 -61.58 28.03
C TRP A 23 4.55 -60.49 27.09
N LEU A 24 3.23 -60.34 27.01
CA LEU A 24 2.59 -59.26 26.24
C LEU A 24 2.83 -57.87 26.85
N ALA A 25 2.84 -57.75 28.17
CA ALA A 25 3.15 -56.49 28.86
C ALA A 25 4.62 -56.07 28.67
N LEU A 26 5.55 -57.03 28.63
CA LEU A 26 6.97 -56.79 28.33
C LEU A 26 7.20 -56.28 26.90
N GLN A 27 6.37 -56.68 25.93
CA GLN A 27 6.43 -56.11 24.58
C GLN A 27 5.85 -54.68 24.50
N ALA A 28 4.96 -54.31 25.42
CA ALA A 28 4.28 -53.03 25.41
C ALA A 28 5.04 -51.92 26.15
N CYS A 29 5.81 -52.28 27.18
CA CYS A 29 6.53 -51.31 28.02
C CYS A 29 8.03 -51.48 27.87
N ALA A 30 8.66 -50.52 27.18
CA ALA A 30 10.11 -50.36 27.04
C ALA A 30 10.82 -50.22 28.41
N LEU A 31 10.95 -51.34 29.13
CA LEU A 31 11.61 -51.42 30.43
C LEU A 31 13.12 -51.59 30.24
N ASN A 32 13.87 -50.61 30.73
CA ASN A 32 15.33 -50.63 30.77
C ASN A 32 15.80 -51.56 31.89
N LEU A 33 16.00 -52.84 31.58
CA LEU A 33 16.54 -53.82 32.52
C LEU A 33 18.07 -53.80 32.47
N PRO A 34 18.77 -53.78 33.63
CA PRO A 34 20.24 -53.67 33.69
C PRO A 34 21.00 -54.85 33.06
N LEU A 35 20.31 -55.96 32.77
CA LEU A 35 20.86 -57.15 32.11
C LEU A 35 20.62 -57.20 30.59
N LEU A 36 19.81 -56.30 30.03
CA LEU A 36 19.48 -56.21 28.60
C LEU A 36 19.43 -54.73 28.15
N PRO A 37 20.57 -54.04 28.03
CA PRO A 37 20.59 -52.66 27.58
C PRO A 37 20.17 -52.59 26.10
N ASN A 38 19.13 -51.81 25.80
CA ASN A 38 18.71 -51.38 24.46
C ASN A 38 17.99 -52.41 23.56
N ALA A 39 17.10 -53.25 24.10
CA ALA A 39 16.23 -54.07 23.27
C ALA A 39 15.04 -53.25 22.70
N CYS A 40 15.32 -52.50 21.63
CA CYS A 40 14.42 -51.93 20.62
C CYS A 40 13.71 -50.57 20.92
N PRO A 41 13.97 -49.52 20.12
CA PRO A 41 12.92 -48.54 19.80
C PRO A 41 11.76 -49.27 19.10
N GLY A 42 10.52 -48.96 19.46
CA GLY A 42 9.35 -49.55 18.81
C GLY A 42 9.19 -49.05 17.37
N ALA A 43 8.55 -49.82 16.49
CA ALA A 43 8.30 -49.42 15.10
C ALA A 43 7.63 -48.03 14.98
N ARG A 44 6.83 -47.62 15.97
CA ARG A 44 6.24 -46.27 16.06
C ARG A 44 7.26 -45.16 16.30
N THR A 45 8.28 -45.40 17.14
CA THR A 45 9.33 -44.40 17.40
C THR A 45 10.26 -44.23 16.20
N ASP A 46 10.52 -45.30 15.45
CA ASP A 46 11.32 -45.21 14.23
C ASP A 46 10.56 -44.51 13.11
N ALA A 47 9.26 -44.79 12.96
CA ALA A 47 8.39 -44.05 12.05
C ALA A 47 8.30 -42.55 12.41
N ALA A 48 8.20 -42.21 13.70
CA ALA A 48 8.19 -40.84 14.16
C ALA A 48 9.53 -40.12 13.86
N ARG A 49 10.67 -40.76 14.13
CA ARG A 49 12.00 -40.23 13.78
C ARG A 49 12.15 -40.02 12.28
N ALA A 50 11.71 -40.98 11.45
CA ALA A 50 11.74 -40.85 10.00
C ALA A 50 10.88 -39.67 9.52
N SER A 51 9.69 -39.47 10.11
CA SER A 51 8.81 -38.34 9.76
C SER A 51 9.42 -36.99 10.15
N LEU A 52 10.09 -36.90 11.30
CA LEU A 52 10.79 -35.69 11.74
C LEU A 52 11.92 -35.33 10.78
N MET A 53 12.78 -36.30 10.44
CA MET A 53 13.87 -36.08 9.48
C MET A 53 13.34 -35.63 8.10
N ALA A 54 12.23 -36.21 7.64
CA ALA A 54 11.60 -35.80 6.39
C ALA A 54 11.02 -34.37 6.47
N ALA A 55 10.47 -33.95 7.61
CA ALA A 55 9.97 -32.59 7.81
C ALA A 55 11.10 -31.56 7.90
N GLU A 56 12.21 -31.90 8.54
CA GLU A 56 13.42 -31.07 8.61
C GLU A 56 14.03 -30.85 7.22
N ALA A 57 14.16 -31.92 6.44
CA ALA A 57 14.64 -31.84 5.06
C ALA A 57 13.75 -30.94 4.18
N ARG A 58 12.42 -31.05 4.32
CA ARG A 58 11.48 -30.15 3.63
C ARG A 58 11.63 -28.70 4.07
N THR A 59 11.86 -28.46 5.37
CA THR A 59 12.05 -27.11 5.89
C THR A 59 13.30 -26.46 5.32
N ILE A 60 14.40 -27.23 5.19
CA ILE A 60 15.65 -26.76 4.59
C ILE A 60 15.42 -26.42 3.10
N ASP A 61 14.83 -27.32 2.32
CA ASP A 61 14.52 -27.08 0.90
C ASP A 61 13.63 -25.85 0.69
N LEU A 62 12.58 -25.68 1.50
CA LEU A 62 11.70 -24.50 1.42
C LEU A 62 12.45 -23.21 1.75
N ARG A 63 13.33 -23.21 2.75
CA ARG A 63 14.15 -22.04 3.09
C ARG A 63 15.09 -21.67 1.95
N GLU A 64 15.72 -22.65 1.32
CA GLU A 64 16.57 -22.42 0.15
C GLU A 64 15.78 -21.82 -1.03
N ARG A 65 14.56 -22.32 -1.28
CA ARG A 65 13.67 -21.76 -2.31
C ARG A 65 13.25 -20.32 -2.01
N VAL A 66 12.90 -20.01 -0.75
CA VAL A 66 12.56 -18.64 -0.34
C VAL A 66 13.77 -17.72 -0.56
N LEU A 67 14.95 -18.10 -0.09
CA LEU A 67 16.17 -17.31 -0.28
C LEU A 67 16.51 -17.11 -1.76
N ALA A 68 16.30 -18.13 -2.60
CA ALA A 68 16.49 -18.02 -4.04
C ALA A 68 15.48 -17.04 -4.68
N ALA A 69 14.21 -17.13 -4.28
CA ALA A 69 13.16 -16.22 -4.73
C ALA A 69 13.40 -14.78 -4.27
N GLU A 70 13.81 -14.57 -3.02
CA GLU A 70 14.18 -13.26 -2.48
C GLU A 70 15.37 -12.66 -3.23
N ARG A 71 16.39 -13.46 -3.55
CA ARG A 71 17.52 -13.00 -4.38
C ARG A 71 17.13 -12.67 -5.82
N GLU A 72 16.11 -13.33 -6.35
CA GLU A 72 15.56 -13.02 -7.68
C GLU A 72 14.76 -11.72 -7.64
N LEU A 73 13.87 -11.58 -6.65
CA LEU A 73 13.10 -10.36 -6.43
C LEU A 73 14.00 -9.15 -6.14
N ALA A 74 15.05 -9.31 -5.32
CA ALA A 74 16.00 -8.25 -5.03
C ALA A 74 16.80 -7.79 -6.26
N ARG A 75 16.93 -8.64 -7.29
CA ARG A 75 17.50 -8.26 -8.58
C ARG A 75 16.54 -7.44 -9.43
N LEU A 76 15.23 -7.54 -9.20
CA LEU A 76 14.24 -6.70 -9.83
C LEU A 76 14.20 -5.34 -9.13
N GLN A 77 14.86 -4.34 -9.71
CA GLN A 77 14.64 -2.94 -9.32
C GLN A 77 13.28 -2.48 -9.85
N CYS A 78 12.22 -2.73 -9.08
CA CYS A 78 10.89 -2.19 -9.36
C CYS A 78 10.85 -0.70 -8.99
N THR A 79 11.51 0.16 -9.77
CA THR A 79 11.21 1.58 -9.77
C THR A 79 9.96 1.77 -10.62
N ALA A 80 8.85 2.16 -10.01
CA ALA A 80 7.72 2.65 -10.77
C ALA A 80 8.22 3.82 -11.61
N ALA A 81 8.13 3.69 -12.94
CA ALA A 81 8.43 4.82 -13.82
C ALA A 81 7.53 5.98 -13.39
N ALA A 82 8.12 7.17 -13.21
CA ALA A 82 7.31 8.35 -12.97
C ALA A 82 6.32 8.50 -14.15
N PRO A 83 5.07 8.93 -13.88
CA PRO A 83 4.13 9.16 -14.97
C PRO A 83 4.73 10.17 -15.97
N ASP A 84 4.31 10.11 -17.23
CA ASP A 84 4.69 11.14 -18.19
C ASP A 84 3.93 12.44 -17.85
N PRO A 85 4.63 13.55 -17.54
CA PRO A 85 3.99 14.81 -17.15
C PRO A 85 3.16 15.45 -18.28
N PHE A 86 3.39 15.03 -19.53
CA PHE A 86 2.72 15.56 -20.71
C PHE A 86 1.59 14.65 -21.22
N GLN A 87 1.39 13.51 -20.57
CA GLN A 87 0.31 12.61 -20.94
C GLN A 87 -1.06 13.27 -20.67
N PRO A 88 -2.00 13.20 -21.63
CA PRO A 88 -3.37 13.63 -21.40
C PRO A 88 -3.98 12.95 -20.18
N LEU A 89 -4.90 13.64 -19.51
CA LEU A 89 -5.57 13.11 -18.32
C LEU A 89 -6.46 11.92 -18.73
N ASP A 90 -6.35 10.82 -17.99
CA ASP A 90 -7.22 9.64 -18.12
C ASP A 90 -8.58 9.91 -17.43
N PRO A 91 -9.69 10.00 -18.18
CA PRO A 91 -11.01 10.26 -17.60
C PRO A 91 -11.45 9.17 -16.60
N VAL A 92 -10.97 7.94 -16.78
CA VAL A 92 -11.30 6.83 -15.88
C VAL A 92 -10.57 7.02 -14.54
N ALA A 93 -9.29 7.37 -14.57
CA ALA A 93 -8.52 7.73 -13.36
C ALA A 93 -9.19 8.90 -12.60
N TRP A 94 -9.58 9.96 -13.31
CA TRP A 94 -10.34 11.08 -12.71
C TRP A 94 -11.63 10.62 -12.04
N SER A 95 -12.43 9.78 -12.71
CA SER A 95 -13.71 9.29 -12.19
C SER A 95 -13.58 8.48 -10.90
N ARG A 96 -12.40 7.88 -10.66
CA ARG A 96 -12.06 7.14 -9.44
C ARG A 96 -11.43 8.01 -8.36
N GLY A 97 -11.25 9.31 -8.60
CA GLY A 97 -10.56 10.20 -7.68
C GLY A 97 -9.05 9.95 -7.59
N ASP A 98 -8.43 9.44 -8.66
CA ASP A 98 -7.00 9.16 -8.70
C ASP A 98 -6.20 10.46 -8.91
N LEU A 99 -5.47 10.90 -7.88
CA LEU A 99 -4.64 12.10 -7.93
C LEU A 99 -3.47 11.96 -8.90
N GLY A 100 -3.05 10.74 -9.25
CA GLY A 100 -2.05 10.50 -10.29
C GLY A 100 -2.46 11.08 -11.64
N ALA A 101 -3.76 11.25 -11.90
CA ALA A 101 -4.28 11.88 -13.13
C ALA A 101 -3.86 13.36 -13.28
N LEU A 102 -3.57 14.04 -12.17
CA LEU A 102 -3.15 15.44 -12.14
C LEU A 102 -1.67 15.64 -12.43
N TYR A 103 -0.88 14.57 -12.37
CA TYR A 103 0.58 14.62 -12.51
C TYR A 103 0.98 15.42 -13.75
N GLY A 104 1.90 16.37 -13.56
CA GLY A 104 2.34 17.31 -14.57
C GLY A 104 1.87 18.74 -14.28
N CYS A 105 1.94 19.60 -15.30
CA CYS A 105 1.64 21.02 -15.17
C CYS A 105 0.36 21.41 -15.91
N TRP A 106 -0.37 22.34 -15.31
CA TRP A 106 -1.61 22.91 -15.79
C TRP A 106 -1.43 24.41 -15.93
N SER A 107 -1.88 24.98 -17.04
CA SER A 107 -1.79 26.41 -17.31
C SER A 107 -3.18 26.99 -17.51
N LEU A 108 -3.37 28.21 -17.04
CA LEU A 108 -4.54 29.02 -17.34
C LEU A 108 -4.78 29.10 -18.85
N ASP A 109 -6.02 28.88 -19.27
CA ASP A 109 -6.47 29.09 -20.66
C ASP A 109 -7.62 30.10 -20.77
N SER A 110 -7.93 30.78 -19.67
CA SER A 110 -8.87 31.90 -19.58
C SER A 110 -8.17 33.20 -19.13
N THR A 111 -8.93 34.29 -18.99
CA THR A 111 -8.42 35.52 -18.35
C THR A 111 -8.59 35.44 -16.84
N TYR A 112 -7.62 35.96 -16.09
CA TYR A 112 -7.71 36.11 -14.63
C TYR A 112 -7.15 37.47 -14.22
N ALA A 113 -7.77 38.11 -13.24
CA ALA A 113 -7.34 39.38 -12.69
C ALA A 113 -7.68 39.45 -11.20
N THR A 114 -6.87 40.17 -10.44
CA THR A 114 -7.16 40.54 -9.06
C THR A 114 -7.36 42.04 -8.96
N ARG A 115 -7.98 42.47 -7.86
CA ARG A 115 -8.14 43.86 -7.48
C ARG A 115 -7.50 44.04 -6.11
N ASP A 116 -6.58 44.99 -6.01
CA ASP A 116 -5.98 45.38 -4.74
C ASP A 116 -7.05 46.05 -3.86
N VAL A 117 -7.12 45.65 -2.59
CA VAL A 117 -8.16 46.12 -1.65
C VAL A 117 -7.88 47.52 -1.09
N ASP A 118 -6.63 47.96 -1.12
CA ASP A 118 -6.19 49.25 -0.58
C ASP A 118 -6.13 50.32 -1.69
N THR A 119 -5.70 49.94 -2.91
CA THR A 119 -5.48 50.88 -4.02
C THR A 119 -6.54 50.83 -5.12
N ASP A 120 -7.40 49.79 -5.13
CA ASP A 120 -8.37 49.50 -6.20
C ASP A 120 -7.74 49.20 -7.58
N GLU A 121 -6.41 49.05 -7.64
CA GLU A 121 -5.67 48.69 -8.85
C GLU A 121 -6.01 47.27 -9.30
N VAL A 122 -6.19 47.07 -10.61
CA VAL A 122 -6.49 45.77 -11.20
C VAL A 122 -5.26 45.22 -11.91
N ILE A 123 -4.77 44.07 -11.43
CA ILE A 123 -3.63 43.36 -12.03
C ILE A 123 -4.17 42.15 -12.78
N THR A 124 -3.81 42.02 -14.06
CA THR A 124 -4.15 40.84 -14.87
C THR A 124 -3.04 39.81 -14.78
N TYR A 125 -3.40 38.54 -14.71
CA TYR A 125 -2.45 37.42 -14.68
C TYR A 125 -2.56 36.63 -15.99
N PRO A 126 -1.81 37.00 -17.04
CA PRO A 126 -1.81 36.27 -18.31
C PRO A 126 -1.32 34.84 -18.18
N THR A 127 -0.54 34.53 -17.14
CA THR A 127 -0.10 33.17 -16.88
C THR A 127 -0.36 32.79 -15.43
N TRP A 128 -0.99 31.65 -15.23
CA TRP A 128 -1.07 30.95 -13.95
C TRP A 128 -0.83 29.48 -14.21
N GLN A 129 0.26 28.95 -13.66
CA GLN A 129 0.67 27.57 -13.81
C GLN A 129 0.61 26.85 -12.46
N MET A 130 0.09 25.64 -12.45
CA MET A 130 0.10 24.73 -11.29
C MET A 130 0.74 23.41 -11.72
N CYS A 131 1.75 22.94 -11.00
CA CYS A 131 2.38 21.65 -11.28
C CYS A 131 2.21 20.71 -10.09
N PHE A 132 1.63 19.53 -10.32
CA PHE A 132 1.34 18.53 -9.29
C PHE A 132 2.20 17.28 -9.45
N ASN A 133 2.54 16.66 -8.33
CA ASN A 133 3.10 15.31 -8.25
C ASN A 133 1.97 14.25 -8.30
N GLY A 134 2.32 12.98 -8.17
CA GLY A 134 1.36 11.87 -8.24
C GLY A 134 0.48 11.73 -6.99
N GLN A 135 0.77 12.52 -5.96
CA GLN A 135 0.10 12.55 -4.66
C GLN A 135 -0.82 13.77 -4.52
N GLY A 136 -0.85 14.66 -5.51
CA GLY A 136 -1.64 15.88 -5.50
C GLY A 136 -0.93 17.07 -4.82
N ASP A 137 0.30 16.94 -4.35
CA ASP A 137 1.08 18.10 -3.90
C ASP A 137 1.71 18.81 -5.08
N GLY A 138 1.83 20.12 -4.99
CA GLY A 138 2.29 20.92 -6.11
C GLY A 138 2.78 22.31 -5.74
N LYS A 139 3.13 23.03 -6.79
CA LYS A 139 3.51 24.44 -6.73
C LYS A 139 2.72 25.21 -7.77
N GLN A 140 2.29 26.40 -7.40
CA GLN A 140 1.69 27.35 -8.33
C GLN A 140 2.58 28.57 -8.54
N VAL A 141 2.50 29.13 -9.74
CA VAL A 141 3.18 30.35 -10.15
C VAL A 141 2.20 31.19 -10.98
N MET A 142 1.97 32.41 -10.55
CA MET A 142 1.19 33.42 -11.25
C MET A 142 2.12 34.54 -11.66
N ARG A 143 2.04 35.00 -12.91
CA ARG A 143 2.79 36.16 -13.41
C ARG A 143 1.83 37.23 -13.84
N GLY A 144 1.93 38.38 -13.20
CA GLY A 144 1.13 39.56 -13.46
C GLY A 144 1.61 40.33 -14.70
N SER A 145 0.73 41.14 -15.27
CA SER A 145 1.02 42.06 -16.37
C SER A 145 1.95 43.21 -15.96
N ASP A 146 2.06 43.47 -14.67
CA ASP A 146 2.96 44.42 -14.01
C ASP A 146 4.39 43.87 -13.82
N GLY A 147 4.61 42.59 -14.14
CA GLY A 147 5.89 41.89 -13.96
C GLY A 147 6.04 41.20 -12.60
N THR A 148 5.02 41.25 -11.74
CA THR A 148 5.05 40.62 -10.41
C THR A 148 4.82 39.11 -10.52
N ASP A 149 5.64 38.33 -9.82
CA ASP A 149 5.50 36.88 -9.70
C ASP A 149 4.96 36.50 -8.33
N CYS A 150 3.84 35.79 -8.29
CA CYS A 150 3.25 35.25 -7.06
C CYS A 150 3.38 33.72 -7.04
N THR A 151 3.94 33.17 -5.98
CA THR A 151 4.38 31.76 -5.94
C THR A 151 4.10 31.12 -4.59
N GLY A 152 3.64 29.87 -4.60
CA GLY A 152 3.33 29.17 -3.36
C GLY A 152 3.05 27.69 -3.54
N PRO A 153 3.00 26.92 -2.44
CA PRO A 153 2.59 25.53 -2.46
C PRO A 153 1.08 25.43 -2.71
N VAL A 154 0.68 24.33 -3.32
CA VAL A 154 -0.73 23.98 -3.52
C VAL A 154 -0.91 22.48 -3.36
N THR A 155 -2.04 22.04 -2.84
CA THR A 155 -2.38 20.61 -2.75
C THR A 155 -3.72 20.34 -3.40
N ALA A 156 -3.94 19.12 -3.86
CA ALA A 156 -5.14 18.72 -4.57
C ALA A 156 -5.77 17.50 -3.88
N ARG A 157 -7.10 17.49 -3.75
CA ARG A 157 -7.86 16.35 -3.24
C ARG A 157 -9.20 16.23 -3.94
N PHE A 158 -9.70 15.02 -4.11
CA PHE A 158 -11.08 14.84 -4.53
C PHE A 158 -12.03 14.96 -3.33
N GLY A 159 -13.08 15.76 -3.49
CA GLY A 159 -14.18 15.83 -2.54
C GLY A 159 -15.09 14.60 -2.64
N THR A 160 -16.03 14.46 -1.69
CA THR A 160 -16.99 13.36 -1.65
C THR A 160 -17.93 13.31 -2.87
N THR A 161 -18.10 14.44 -3.55
CA THR A 161 -18.93 14.58 -4.75
C THR A 161 -18.14 14.36 -6.06
N GLY A 162 -16.86 13.98 -5.98
CA GLY A 162 -16.00 13.78 -7.15
C GLY A 162 -15.44 15.06 -7.78
N GLN A 163 -15.75 16.23 -7.21
CA GLN A 163 -15.12 17.49 -7.60
C GLN A 163 -13.68 17.55 -7.06
N LEU A 164 -12.76 18.07 -7.86
CA LEU A 164 -11.41 18.32 -7.41
C LEU A 164 -11.37 19.61 -6.58
N GLN A 165 -10.78 19.55 -5.40
CA GLN A 165 -10.50 20.70 -4.55
C GLN A 165 -8.99 20.98 -4.61
N VAL A 166 -8.64 22.21 -4.99
CA VAL A 166 -7.27 22.72 -5.00
C VAL A 166 -7.14 23.66 -3.81
N ILE A 167 -6.18 23.37 -2.94
CA ILE A 167 -6.04 23.96 -1.61
C ILE A 167 -4.72 24.71 -1.56
N GLU A 168 -4.82 26.01 -1.31
CA GLU A 168 -3.69 26.86 -0.98
C GLU A 168 -3.45 26.83 0.53
N ALA A 169 -2.19 26.71 0.95
CA ALA A 169 -1.85 26.60 2.37
C ALA A 169 -2.10 27.91 3.14
N ASP A 170 -1.88 29.04 2.48
CA ASP A 170 -2.03 30.40 3.01
C ASP A 170 -2.18 31.39 1.82
N ASN A 171 -2.19 32.69 2.09
CA ASN A 171 -2.07 33.74 1.10
C ASN A 171 -0.87 33.51 0.17
N LEU A 172 -1.08 33.73 -1.12
CA LEU A 172 -0.05 33.53 -2.13
C LEU A 172 0.89 34.74 -2.15
N SER A 173 2.12 34.56 -1.65
CA SER A 173 3.13 35.62 -1.61
C SER A 173 3.58 36.05 -3.01
N CYS A 174 3.78 37.35 -3.18
CA CYS A 174 4.25 37.98 -4.42
C CYS A 174 5.65 38.60 -4.23
N GLY A 175 6.43 38.65 -5.31
CA GLY A 175 7.83 39.09 -5.28
C GLY A 175 8.06 40.57 -4.93
N ASP A 176 7.01 41.37 -5.00
CA ASP A 176 6.95 42.80 -4.62
C ASP A 176 6.69 43.00 -3.11
N GLY A 177 6.53 41.92 -2.34
CA GLY A 177 6.17 41.96 -0.92
C GLY A 177 4.67 41.97 -0.66
N GLY A 178 3.85 42.02 -1.71
CA GLY A 178 2.40 41.85 -1.64
C GLY A 178 1.98 40.39 -1.53
N TYR A 179 0.66 40.17 -1.57
CA TYR A 179 0.09 38.82 -1.60
C TYR A 179 -1.30 38.81 -2.25
N ILE A 180 -1.70 37.64 -2.73
CA ILE A 180 -3.09 37.35 -3.12
C ILE A 180 -3.74 36.57 -1.97
N HIS A 181 -4.93 37.00 -1.52
CA HIS A 181 -5.69 36.26 -0.51
C HIS A 181 -5.92 34.81 -0.92
N ARG A 182 -5.84 33.90 0.07
CA ARG A 182 -6.10 32.46 -0.11
C ARG A 182 -7.42 32.25 -0.85
N ARG A 183 -7.43 31.29 -1.76
CA ARG A 183 -8.59 30.90 -2.54
C ARG A 183 -9.05 29.49 -2.21
N ASP A 184 -10.36 29.34 -2.14
CA ASP A 184 -11.04 28.05 -2.22
C ASP A 184 -11.28 27.76 -3.71
N ILE A 185 -10.58 26.76 -4.25
CA ILE A 185 -10.58 26.45 -5.69
C ILE A 185 -11.20 25.08 -5.91
N ALA A 186 -12.26 25.03 -6.71
CA ALA A 186 -13.00 23.80 -6.97
C ALA A 186 -13.15 23.57 -8.48
N CYS A 187 -12.65 22.43 -8.97
CA CYS A 187 -12.51 22.11 -10.39
C CYS A 187 -13.32 20.88 -10.81
N THR A 188 -13.82 20.93 -12.04
CA THR A 188 -14.50 19.83 -12.71
C THR A 188 -13.81 19.53 -14.05
N LEU A 189 -13.85 18.27 -14.46
CA LEU A 189 -13.30 17.86 -15.74
C LEU A 189 -14.22 18.33 -16.87
N GLN A 190 -13.68 19.13 -17.79
CA GLN A 190 -14.40 19.56 -19.00
C GLN A 190 -14.06 18.65 -20.19
N ALA A 191 -12.78 18.29 -20.33
CA ALA A 191 -12.26 17.38 -21.34
C ALA A 191 -10.97 16.74 -20.85
N ALA A 192 -10.43 15.74 -21.56
CA ALA A 192 -9.19 15.02 -21.19
C ALA A 192 -7.93 15.90 -21.03
N SER A 193 -7.99 17.18 -21.38
CA SER A 193 -6.90 18.13 -21.16
C SER A 193 -7.35 19.44 -20.52
N GLY A 194 -8.61 19.55 -20.09
CA GLY A 194 -9.21 20.80 -19.63
C GLY A 194 -10.00 20.64 -18.34
N LEU A 195 -9.75 21.52 -17.38
CA LEU A 195 -10.52 21.68 -16.15
C LEU A 195 -11.25 23.03 -16.19
N GLN A 196 -12.51 23.01 -15.74
CA GLN A 196 -13.24 24.22 -15.40
C GLN A 196 -13.25 24.36 -13.89
N CYS A 197 -12.67 25.45 -13.39
CA CYS A 197 -12.57 25.73 -11.97
C CYS A 197 -13.39 26.97 -11.59
N GLN A 198 -13.85 26.99 -10.35
CA GLN A 198 -14.32 28.19 -9.66
C GLN A 198 -13.35 28.51 -8.53
N THR A 199 -13.06 29.79 -8.37
CA THR A 199 -12.21 30.32 -7.30
C THR A 199 -13.04 31.29 -6.47
N LEU A 200 -13.00 31.15 -5.16
CA LEU A 200 -13.58 32.07 -4.18
C LEU A 200 -12.48 32.52 -3.23
N GLN A 201 -12.39 33.81 -2.94
CA GLN A 201 -11.57 34.38 -1.88
C GLN A 201 -12.44 34.65 -0.65
N PRO A 202 -12.39 33.82 0.41
CA PRO A 202 -13.27 33.99 1.57
C PRO A 202 -13.11 35.36 2.26
N GLU A 203 -11.92 35.93 2.22
CA GLU A 203 -11.59 37.18 2.90
C GLU A 203 -12.22 38.41 2.22
N THR A 204 -12.33 38.39 0.88
CA THR A 204 -12.85 39.52 0.09
C THR A 204 -14.21 39.26 -0.55
N GLY A 205 -14.66 38.00 -0.59
CA GLY A 205 -15.81 37.56 -1.37
C GLY A 205 -15.56 37.58 -2.89
N GLY A 206 -14.31 37.77 -3.34
CA GLY A 206 -13.96 37.78 -4.75
C GLY A 206 -14.14 36.39 -5.38
N GLU A 207 -14.84 36.32 -6.51
CA GLU A 207 -15.13 35.06 -7.20
C GLU A 207 -14.78 35.15 -8.68
N ALA A 208 -14.28 34.05 -9.23
CA ALA A 208 -14.00 33.94 -10.67
C ALA A 208 -14.09 32.49 -11.16
N GLY A 209 -14.59 32.30 -12.38
CA GLY A 209 -14.47 31.04 -13.12
C GLY A 209 -13.22 31.06 -14.00
N ILE A 210 -12.39 30.02 -13.91
CA ILE A 210 -11.17 29.88 -14.72
C ILE A 210 -11.13 28.56 -15.45
N GLY A 211 -10.57 28.58 -16.66
CA GLY A 211 -10.20 27.38 -17.39
C GLY A 211 -8.72 27.06 -17.16
N MET A 212 -8.41 25.79 -16.95
CA MET A 212 -7.05 25.28 -16.80
C MET A 212 -6.82 24.16 -17.81
N ARG A 213 -5.71 24.21 -18.52
CA ARG A 213 -5.33 23.22 -19.52
C ARG A 213 -4.05 22.50 -19.13
N LYS A 214 -4.03 21.17 -19.28
CA LYS A 214 -2.83 20.37 -19.08
C LYS A 214 -1.79 20.70 -20.14
N LEU A 215 -0.55 20.94 -19.72
CA LEU A 215 0.58 21.12 -20.64
C LEU A 215 0.94 19.76 -21.24
N THR A 216 0.97 19.69 -22.58
CA THR A 216 1.32 18.48 -23.33
C THR A 216 2.71 18.59 -23.98
N ARG A 217 3.46 19.63 -23.63
CA ARG A 217 4.84 19.89 -24.08
C ARG A 217 5.53 20.84 -23.10
N PRO A 218 6.88 20.84 -23.05
CA PRO A 218 7.64 21.88 -22.35
C PRO A 218 7.32 23.28 -22.91
N LEU A 219 7.36 24.29 -22.04
CA LEU A 219 7.25 25.71 -22.41
C LEU A 219 8.55 26.22 -23.04
#